data_AF-A0A7U7EMK8-F1
#
_entry.id   AF-A0A7U7EMK8-F1
#
_cell.length_a   1.000
_cell.length_b   1.000
_cell.length_c   1.000
_cell.angle_alpha   90.00
_cell.angle_beta   90.00
_cell.angle_gamma   90.00
#
_symmetry.space_group_name_H-M   'P 1'
#
loop_
_entity.id
_entity.type
_entity.pdbx_description
1 polymer ?
#
loop_
_entity_poly.entity_id
_entity_poly.type
_entity_poly.pdbx_seq_one_letter_code
_entity_poly.pdbx_strand_id
1 'polypeptide(L)' 'MSKAQALFKTLFDGPRDPRSDEYQAGCLYILRRKLDGIPQQDCPYRMPSAQADAWLAGCQEGLRQYSYLQQNEEAQA' A
#
# COMPACT_ATOMS: atom_id res chain seq x y z
N MET A 1 -12.44 10.28 -5.18
CA MET A 1 -11.62 9.15 -4.71
C MET A 1 -10.17 9.47 -5.09
N SER A 2 -9.19 9.28 -4.19
CA SER A 2 -7.79 9.60 -4.50
C SER A 2 -7.15 8.56 -5.44
N LYS A 3 -6.02 8.89 -6.09
CA LYS A 3 -5.30 7.94 -6.96
C LYS A 3 -4.85 6.71 -6.17
N ALA A 4 -4.38 6.91 -4.94
CA ALA A 4 -4.02 5.82 -4.04
C ALA A 4 -5.21 4.92 -3.72
N GLN A 5 -6.39 5.49 -3.44
CA GLN A 5 -7.59 4.72 -3.14
C GLN A 5 -8.08 3.92 -4.35
N ALA A 6 -8.00 4.48 -5.55
CA ALA A 6 -8.37 3.77 -6.77
C ALA A 6 -7.47 2.55 -7.00
N LEU A 7 -6.14 2.71 -6.90
CA LEU A 7 -5.20 1.60 -7.02
C LEU A 7 -5.42 0.55 -5.91
N PHE A 8 -5.54 1.00 -4.66
CA PHE A 8 -5.82 0.11 -3.53
C PHE A 8 -7.08 -0.74 -3.76
N LYS A 9 -8.17 -0.13 -4.25
CA LYS A 9 -9.41 -0.85 -4.59
C LYS A 9 -9.14 -1.98 -5.58
N THR A 10 -8.39 -1.72 -6.65
CA THR A 10 -8.07 -2.76 -7.66
C THR A 10 -7.23 -3.91 -7.09
N LEU A 11 -6.47 -3.67 -6.01
CA LEU A 11 -5.63 -4.67 -5.37
C LEU A 11 -6.42 -5.56 -4.39
N PHE A 12 -7.45 -5.04 -3.74
CA PHE A 12 -8.09 -5.71 -2.59
C PHE A 12 -9.59 -5.96 -2.72
N ASP A 13 -10.30 -5.37 -3.70
CA ASP A 13 -11.75 -5.58 -3.87
C ASP A 13 -12.11 -6.86 -4.67
N GLY A 14 -11.12 -7.65 -5.09
CA GLY A 14 -11.34 -8.93 -5.80
C GLY A 14 -11.45 -10.13 -4.86
N PRO A 15 -12.01 -11.28 -5.32
CA PRO A 15 -11.99 -12.53 -4.56
C PRO A 15 -10.54 -13.03 -4.45
N ARG A 16 -9.87 -12.66 -3.36
CA ARG A 16 -8.51 -13.08 -2.99
C ARG A 16 -8.53 -13.62 -1.57
N ASP A 17 -7.48 -14.35 -1.19
CA ASP A 17 -7.27 -14.74 0.21
C ASP A 17 -7.35 -13.51 1.11
N PRO A 18 -8.10 -13.58 2.23
CA PRO A 18 -8.23 -12.45 3.15
C PRO A 18 -6.84 -12.04 3.64
N ARG A 19 -6.44 -10.81 3.32
CA ARG A 19 -5.23 -10.17 3.85
C ARG A 19 -5.59 -9.44 5.13
N SER A 20 -4.72 -9.47 6.13
CA SER A 20 -4.97 -8.78 7.40
C SER A 20 -5.16 -7.27 7.21
N ASP A 21 -5.91 -6.66 8.11
CA ASP A 21 -6.20 -5.22 8.08
C ASP A 21 -4.92 -4.39 8.19
N GLU A 22 -3.94 -4.85 8.97
CA GLU A 22 -2.64 -4.19 9.15
C GLU A 22 -1.85 -4.14 7.84
N TYR A 23 -1.84 -5.26 7.09
CA TYR A 23 -1.16 -5.35 5.80
C TYR A 23 -1.80 -4.41 4.78
N GLN A 24 -3.13 -4.41 4.71
CA GLN A 24 -3.88 -3.50 3.86
C GLN A 24 -3.61 -2.04 4.22
N ALA A 25 -3.61 -1.70 5.52
CA ALA A 25 -3.31 -0.36 6.01
C ALA A 25 -1.89 0.11 5.64
N GLY A 26 -0.88 -0.76 5.74
CA GLY A 26 0.49 -0.46 5.32
C GLY A 26 0.61 -0.20 3.82
N CYS A 27 -0.05 -1.02 3.02
CA CYS A 27 -0.10 -0.83 1.56
C CYS A 27 -0.75 0.51 1.19
N LEU A 28 -1.93 0.80 1.74
CA LEU A 28 -2.63 2.07 1.50
C LEU A 28 -1.82 3.28 1.95
N TYR A 29 -1.13 3.20 3.10
CA TYR A 29 -0.27 4.28 3.59
C TYR A 29 0.80 4.66 2.57
N ILE A 30 1.54 3.68 2.04
CA ILE A 30 2.59 3.96 1.05
C ILE A 30 1.99 4.49 -0.26
N LEU A 31 0.88 3.93 -0.72
CA LEU A 31 0.22 4.44 -1.93
C LEU A 31 -0.18 5.90 -1.75
N ARG A 32 -0.73 6.29 -0.60
CA ARG A 32 -1.05 7.69 -0.29
C ARG A 32 0.19 8.56 -0.21
N ARG A 33 1.30 8.07 0.36
CA ARG A 33 2.59 8.80 0.41
C ARG A 33 3.08 9.15 -0.99
N LYS A 34 3.01 8.18 -1.92
CA LYS A 34 3.55 8.32 -3.27
C LYS A 34 2.62 9.05 -4.23
N LEU A 35 1.31 8.78 -4.16
CA LEU A 35 0.33 9.29 -5.14
C LEU A 35 -0.43 10.53 -4.66
N ASP A 36 -0.63 10.66 -3.35
CA ASP A 36 -1.42 11.76 -2.77
C ASP A 36 -0.54 12.74 -1.96
N GLY A 37 0.74 12.43 -1.74
CA GLY A 37 1.71 13.33 -1.11
C GLY A 37 1.58 13.50 0.40
N ILE A 38 0.93 12.56 1.11
CA ILE A 38 0.78 12.68 2.58
C ILE A 38 2.14 12.67 3.31
N PRO A 39 2.25 13.28 4.50
CA PRO A 39 3.50 13.25 5.28
C PRO A 39 3.84 11.84 5.78
N GLN A 40 5.10 11.66 6.20
CA GLN A 40 5.57 10.38 6.73
C GLN A 40 4.99 10.19 8.12
N GLN A 41 4.60 8.97 8.44
CA GLN A 41 4.30 8.55 9.79
C GLN A 41 5.11 7.30 10.14
N ASP A 42 5.32 7.11 11.43
CA ASP A 42 5.90 5.90 11.99
C ASP A 42 4.89 4.74 11.96
N CYS A 43 5.39 3.51 12.16
CA CYS A 43 4.52 2.35 12.31
C CYS A 43 3.55 2.56 13.48
N PRO A 44 2.22 2.41 13.30
CA PRO A 44 1.25 2.67 14.35
C PRO A 44 1.16 1.54 15.39
N TYR A 45 1.82 0.40 15.14
CA TYR A 45 1.81 -0.77 16.01
C TYR A 45 3.07 -0.84 16.87
N ARG A 46 2.91 -1.38 18.09
CA ARG A 46 4.04 -1.59 19.01
C ARG A 46 5.09 -2.50 18.39
N MET A 47 6.36 -2.13 18.48
CA MET A 47 7.48 -2.96 18.05
C MET A 47 8.09 -3.74 19.24
N PRO A 48 8.48 -5.02 19.07
CA PRO A 48 8.13 -5.91 17.96
C PRO A 48 6.71 -6.51 18.14
N SER A 49 5.97 -6.66 17.04
CA SER A 49 4.67 -7.36 17.05
C SER A 49 4.29 -7.89 15.66
N ALA A 50 3.44 -8.91 15.62
CA ALA A 50 2.91 -9.47 14.38
C ALA A 50 2.13 -8.42 13.56
N GLN A 51 1.41 -7.52 14.23
CA GLN A 51 0.72 -6.40 13.58
C GLN A 51 1.71 -5.45 12.89
N ALA A 52 2.82 -5.13 13.56
CA ALA A 52 3.84 -4.27 12.97
C ALA A 52 4.53 -4.94 11.77
N ASP A 53 4.82 -6.24 11.87
CA ASP A 53 5.39 -7.01 10.76
C ASP A 53 4.43 -7.03 9.55
N ALA A 54 3.13 -7.25 9.79
CA ALA A 54 2.11 -7.22 8.74
C ALA A 54 2.01 -5.83 8.09
N TRP A 55 2.03 -4.75 8.87
CA TRP A 55 1.99 -3.39 8.35
C TRP A 55 3.24 -3.04 7.52
N LEU A 56 4.43 -3.41 8.00
CA LEU A 56 5.68 -3.20 7.28
C LEU A 56 5.72 -4.01 5.97
N ALA A 57 5.23 -5.25 5.99
CA ALA A 57 5.06 -6.06 4.78
C ALA A 57 4.07 -5.40 3.80
N GLY A 58 2.98 -4.82 4.31
CA GLY A 58 2.04 -4.02 3.54
C GLY A 58 2.70 -2.81 2.88
N CYS A 59 3.54 -2.08 3.62
CA CYS A 59 4.30 -0.95 3.07
C CYS A 59 5.20 -1.38 1.90
N GLN A 60 5.90 -2.51 2.03
CA GLN A 60 6.72 -3.05 0.95
C GLN A 60 5.88 -3.42 -0.28
N GLU A 61 4.69 -3.99 -0.08
CA GLU A 61 3.75 -4.24 -1.17
C GLU A 61 3.36 -2.94 -1.88
N GLY A 62 2.93 -1.93 -1.12
CA GLY A 62 2.54 -0.64 -1.69
C GLY A 62 3.65 0.00 -2.53
N LEU A 63 4.91 -0.12 -2.10
CA LEU A 63 6.07 0.34 -2.89
C LEU A 63 6.20 -0.44 -4.20
N ARG A 64 6.06 -1.78 -4.16
CA ARG A 64 6.13 -2.62 -5.35
C ARG A 64 5.04 -2.25 -6.37
N GLN A 65 3.80 -2.08 -5.89
CA GLN A 65 2.66 -1.72 -6.74
C GLN A 65 2.81 -0.33 -7.36
N TYR A 66 3.34 0.64 -6.60
CA TYR A 66 3.68 1.94 -7.16
C TYR A 66 4.72 1.85 -8.29
N SER A 67 5.79 1.05 -8.10
CA SER A 67 6.79 0.85 -9.15
C SER A 67 6.20 0.22 -10.41
N TYR A 68 5.30 -0.75 -10.29
CA TYR A 68 4.61 -1.33 -11.45
C TYR A 68 3.72 -0.32 -12.16
N LEU A 69 3.04 0.55 -11.43
CA LEU A 69 2.24 1.62 -12.03
C LEU A 69 3.11 2.53 -12.89
N GLN A 70 4.27 2.97 -12.37
CA GLN A 70 5.18 3.85 -13.12
C GLN A 70 5.74 3.18 -14.38
N GLN A 71 6.16 1.90 -14.29
CA GLN A 71 6.64 1.15 -15.44
C GLN A 71 5.57 1.00 -16.53
N ASN A 72 4.31 0.79 -16.13
CA ASN A 72 3.20 0.67 -17.08
C ASN A 72 2.85 2.02 -17.74
N GLU A 73 2.96 3.13 -17.01
CA GLU A 73 2.77 4.48 -17.57
C GLU A 73 3.87 4.83 -18.56
N GLU A 74 5.14 4.50 -18.26
CA GLU A 74 6.28 4.70 -19.17
C GLU A 74 6.19 3.86 -20.44
N ALA A 75 5.72 2.61 -20.35
CA ALA A 75 5.57 1.74 -21.52
C ALA A 75 4.43 2.17 -22.47
N GLN A 76 3.56 3.08 -22.05
CA GLN A 76 2.42 3.60 -22.81
C GLN A 76 2.64 5.01 -23.38
N ALA A 77 3.75 5.66 -23.04
CA ALA A 77 4.14 6.99 -23.50
C ALA A 77 5.04 6.94 -24.74
#